data_AF-A0A535YRR1-F1
#
_entry.id   AF-A0A535YRR1-F1
#
_cell.length_a   1.000
_cell.length_b   1.000
_cell.length_c   1.000
_cell.angle_alpha   90.00
_cell.angle_beta   90.00
_cell.angle_gamma   90.00
#
_symmetry.space_group_name_H-M   'P 1'
#
loop_
_entity.id
_entity.type
_entity.pdbx_description
1 polymer ?
#
loop_
_entity_poly.entity_id
_entity_poly.type
_entity_poly.pdbx_seq_one_letter_code
_entity_poly.pdbx_strand_id
1 'polypeptide(L)' 'MTFSELSGYLDRLEATSSRNELVKTLAELYTKSSPDEIQPLTFLIQGRLVPFFEPVEIGLGEKLVMAAIAQAFAIPIV' A
#
# COMPACT_ATOMS: atom_id res chain seq x y z
N MET A 1 -11.10 6.80 -0.90
CA MET A 1 -11.37 5.46 -0.34
C MET A 1 -10.71 5.29 1.01
N THR A 2 -11.22 4.37 1.82
CA THR A 2 -10.57 3.94 3.05
C THR A 2 -9.35 3.07 2.76
N PHE A 3 -8.41 3.00 3.70
CA PHE A 3 -7.24 2.12 3.56
C PHE A 3 -7.63 0.64 3.47
N SER A 4 -8.71 0.23 4.15
CA SER A 4 -9.24 -1.15 4.07
C SER A 4 -9.77 -1.51 2.69
N GLU A 5 -10.31 -0.54 1.94
CA GLU A 5 -10.71 -0.78 0.56
C GLU A 5 -9.48 -0.93 -0.34
N LEU A 6 -8.48 -0.07 -0.16
CA LEU A 6 -7.21 -0.16 -0.89
C LEU A 6 -6.50 -1.49 -0.65
N SER A 7 -6.46 -1.98 0.60
CA SER A 7 -5.81 -3.27 0.91
C SER A 7 -6.46 -4.43 0.17
N GLY A 8 -7.78 -4.39 -0.06
CA GLY A 8 -8.46 -5.39 -0.87
C GLY A 8 -8.05 -5.36 -2.36
N TYR A 9 -7.69 -4.18 -2.89
CA TYR A 9 -7.10 -4.09 -4.23
C TYR A 9 -5.67 -4.64 -4.26
N LEU A 10 -4.85 -4.36 -3.23
CA LEU A 10 -3.49 -4.89 -3.13
C LEU A 10 -3.48 -6.43 -3.11
N ASP A 11 -4.35 -7.05 -2.31
CA ASP A 11 -4.52 -8.51 -2.25
C ASP A 11 -4.87 -9.12 -3.63
N ARG A 12 -5.80 -8.48 -4.36
CA ARG A 12 -6.14 -8.89 -5.74
C ARG A 12 -4.96 -8.79 -6.70
N LEU A 13 -4.12 -7.77 -6.56
CA LEU A 13 -2.92 -7.59 -7.40
C LEU A 13 -1.88 -8.66 -7.12
N GLU A 14 -1.68 -9.03 -5.84
CA GLU A 14 -0.74 -10.09 -5.45
C GLU A 14 -1.21 -11.49 -5.87
N ALA A 15 -2.52 -11.73 -5.87
CA ALA A 15 -3.11 -13.03 -6.21
C ALA A 15 -3.03 -13.38 -7.71
N THR A 16 -2.63 -12.46 -8.59
CA THR A 16 -2.63 -12.67 -10.05
C THR A 16 -1.26 -12.47 -10.68
N SER A 17 -0.92 -13.34 -11.64
CA SER A 17 0.23 -13.17 -12.54
C SER A 17 -0.17 -12.66 -13.93
N SER A 18 -1.47 -12.52 -14.20
CA SER A 18 -1.98 -12.06 -15.50
C SER A 18 -1.82 -10.56 -15.65
N ARG A 19 -1.05 -10.14 -16.65
CA ARG A 19 -0.86 -8.72 -16.98
C ARG A 19 -2.17 -8.00 -17.26
N ASN A 20 -3.12 -8.66 -17.91
CA ASN A 20 -4.42 -8.07 -18.23
C ASN A 20 -5.27 -7.87 -16.97
N GLU A 21 -5.26 -8.82 -16.04
CA GLU A 21 -5.99 -8.69 -14.77
C GLU A 21 -5.38 -7.62 -13.87
N LEU A 22 -4.04 -7.48 -13.87
CA LEU A 22 -3.36 -6.38 -13.19
C LEU A 22 -3.83 -5.02 -13.74
N VAL A 23 -3.80 -4.85 -15.07
CA VAL A 23 -4.23 -3.60 -15.72
C VAL A 23 -5.69 -3.30 -15.41
N LYS A 24 -6.58 -4.30 -15.48
CA LYS A 24 -8.01 -4.14 -15.16
C LYS A 24 -8.21 -3.72 -13.70
N THR A 25 -7.53 -4.38 -12.76
CA THR A 25 -7.63 -4.08 -11.33
C THR A 25 -7.13 -2.66 -11.01
N LEU A 26 -6.03 -2.24 -11.63
CA LEU A 26 -5.53 -0.88 -11.49
C LEU A 26 -6.47 0.15 -12.13
N ALA A 27 -7.04 -0.12 -13.30
CA ALA A 27 -8.00 0.79 -13.94
C ALA A 27 -9.26 0.97 -13.09
N GLU A 28 -9.77 -0.10 -12.49
CA GLU A 28 -10.87 -0.04 -11.52
C GLU A 28 -10.50 0.79 -10.29
N LEU A 29 -9.31 0.59 -9.73
CA LEU A 29 -8.81 1.32 -8.57
C LEU A 29 -8.74 2.83 -8.85
N TYR A 30 -8.09 3.23 -9.95
CA TYR A 30 -7.96 4.64 -10.33
C TYR A 30 -9.30 5.30 -10.65
N THR A 31 -10.24 4.56 -11.24
CA THR A 31 -11.59 5.07 -11.53
C THR A 31 -12.39 5.39 -10.27
N LYS A 32 -12.16 4.63 -9.18
CA LYS A 32 -12.83 4.84 -7.88
C LYS A 32 -12.12 5.83 -6.97
N SER A 33 -10.90 6.23 -7.31
CA SER A 33 -10.10 7.16 -6.51
C SER A 33 -10.54 8.59 -6.75
N SER A 34 -10.58 9.42 -5.71
CA SER A 34 -10.77 10.87 -5.92
C SER A 34 -9.48 11.52 -6.45
N PRO A 35 -9.55 12.69 -7.09
CA PRO A 35 -8.38 13.34 -7.69
C PRO A 35 -7.21 13.57 -6.71
N ASP A 36 -7.51 13.88 -5.46
CA ASP A 36 -6.54 14.09 -4.38
C ASP A 36 -5.88 12.78 -3.90
N GLU A 37 -6.48 11.63 -4.18
CA GLU A 37 -5.95 10.32 -3.81
C GLU A 37 -4.99 9.75 -4.86
N ILE A 38 -5.08 10.20 -6.11
CA ILE A 38 -4.32 9.64 -7.23
C ILE A 38 -2.82 9.64 -6.96
N GLN A 39 -2.27 10.77 -6.52
CA GLN A 39 -0.84 10.90 -6.27
C GLN A 39 -0.35 9.97 -5.15
N PRO A 40 -0.87 10.03 -3.90
CA PRO A 40 -0.40 9.15 -2.83
C PRO A 40 -0.64 7.67 -3.15
N LEU A 41 -1.77 7.32 -3.77
CA LEU A 41 -2.07 5.94 -4.16
C LEU A 41 -1.04 5.42 -5.16
N THR A 42 -0.70 6.20 -6.18
CA THR A 42 0.27 5.80 -7.23
C THR A 42 1.62 5.43 -6.62
N PHE A 43 2.09 6.18 -5.63
CA PHE A 43 3.36 5.86 -4.96
C PHE A 43 3.20 4.70 -3.97
N LEU A 44 2.09 4.65 -3.24
CA LEU A 44 1.87 3.63 -2.22
C LEU A 44 1.79 2.22 -2.82
N ILE A 45 1.13 2.03 -3.98
CA ILE A 45 1.11 0.73 -4.68
C ILE A 45 2.50 0.29 -5.18
N GLN A 46 3.46 1.21 -5.25
CA GLN A 46 4.86 0.95 -5.59
C GLN A 46 5.75 0.81 -4.34
N GLY A 47 5.17 0.82 -3.14
CA GLY A 47 5.90 0.76 -1.88
C GLY A 47 6.63 2.05 -1.52
N ARG A 48 6.14 3.21 -1.95
CA ARG A 48 6.77 4.53 -1.77
C ARG A 48 5.78 5.57 -1.25
N LEU A 49 6.28 6.65 -0.66
CA LEU A 49 5.47 7.82 -0.30
C LEU A 49 5.55 8.94 -1.35
N VAL A 50 6.67 9.02 -2.05
CA VAL A 50 7.05 10.13 -2.94
C VAL A 50 7.83 9.60 -4.16
N PRO A 51 8.04 10.43 -5.20
CA PRO A 51 8.95 10.12 -6.31
C PRO A 51 10.37 9.79 -5.88
N PHE A 52 11.12 9.06 -6.71
CA PHE A 52 12.49 8.61 -6.42
C PHE A 52 13.50 9.74 -6.19
N PHE A 53 13.27 10.93 -6.77
CA PHE A 53 14.16 12.07 -6.62
C PHE A 53 13.95 12.84 -5.30
N GLU A 54 12.90 12.52 -4.55
CA GLU A 54 12.66 13.10 -3.24
C GLU A 54 13.34 12.25 -2.16
N PRO A 55 14.13 12.86 -1.25
CA PRO A 55 14.85 12.13 -0.21
C PRO A 55 13.95 11.79 0.98
N VAL A 56 12.73 11.31 0.72
CA VAL A 56 11.77 10.91 1.76
C VAL A 56 11.59 9.40 1.69
N GLU A 57 11.84 8.74 2.80
CA GLU A 57 11.64 7.31 2.98
C GLU A 57 10.52 7.06 3.97
N ILE A 58 9.89 5.88 3.87
CA ILE A 58 8.90 5.41 4.85
C ILE A 58 9.52 5.28 6.26
N GLY A 59 10.81 4.93 6.33
CA GLY A 59 11.57 4.91 7.59
C GLY A 59 11.17 3.83 8.59
N LEU A 60 10.53 2.74 8.12
CA LEU A 60 10.07 1.65 8.97
C LEU A 60 11.13 0.56 9.14
N GLY A 61 11.90 0.63 10.23
CA GLY A 61 12.82 -0.44 10.61
C GLY A 61 12.08 -1.69 11.09
N GLU A 62 12.51 -2.88 10.67
CA GLU A 62 11.85 -4.17 10.96
C GLU A 62 11.49 -4.36 12.44
N LYS A 63 12.45 -4.13 13.35
CA LYS A 63 12.22 -4.25 14.81
C LYS A 63 11.21 -3.23 15.34
N LEU A 64 11.14 -2.03 14.75
CA LEU A 64 10.15 -1.01 15.13
C LEU A 64 8.76 -1.43 14.67
N VAL A 65 8.64 -1.99 13.46
CA VAL A 65 7.37 -2.51 12.94
C VAL A 65 6.88 -3.68 13.79
N MET A 66 7.76 -4.64 14.10
CA MET A 66 7.43 -5.76 14.98
C MET A 66 6.93 -5.26 16.34
N ALA A 67 7.61 -4.26 16.93
CA ALA A 67 7.20 -3.68 18.20
C ALA A 67 5.85 -2.95 18.13
N ALA A 68 5.59 -2.22 17.04
CA ALA A 68 4.31 -1.55 16.82
C ALA A 68 3.15 -2.57 16.68
N ILE A 69 3.37 -3.68 15.96
CA ILE A 69 2.37 -4.75 15.82
C ILE A 69 2.12 -5.42 17.18
N ALA A 70 3.18 -5.79 17.90
CA ALA A 70 3.08 -6.34 19.25
C ALA A 70 2.26 -5.44 20.19
N GLN A 71 2.51 -4.13 20.14
CA GLN A 71 1.77 -3.13 20.91
C GLN A 71 0.29 -3.06 20.49
N ALA A 72 0.00 -3.03 19.19
CA ALA A 72 -1.36 -2.92 18.67
C ALA A 72 -2.25 -4.11 19.06
N PHE A 73 -1.68 -5.31 19.16
CA PHE A 73 -2.40 -6.52 19.53
C PHE A 73 -2.22 -6.92 21.00
N ALA A 74 -1.46 -6.16 21.79
CA ALA A 74 -1.10 -6.48 23.18
C ALA A 74 -0.45 -7.87 23.35
N ILE A 75 0.42 -8.24 22.42
CA ILE A 75 1.17 -9.51 22.39
C ILE A 75 2.67 -9.20 22.59
N PRO A 76 3.41 -9.93 23.44
CA PRO A 76 4.85 -9.71 23.60
C PRO A 76 5.63 -10.09 22.34
N ILE A 77 6.71 -9.35 22.06
CA ILE A 77 7.70 -9.74 21.05
C ILE A 77 8.53 -10.90 21.62
N VAL A 78 8.51 -12.05 20.94
CA VAL A 78 9.34 -13.23 21.28
C VAL A 78 10.65 -13.17 20.49
#